data_AF-A0A368XNT5-F1
#
_entry.id   AF-A0A368XNT5-F1
#
_cell.length_a   1.000
_cell.length_b   1.000
_cell.length_c   1.000
_cell.angle_alpha   90.00
_cell.angle_beta   90.00
_cell.angle_gamma   90.00
#
_symmetry.space_group_name_H-M   'P 1'
#
loop_
_entity.id
_entity.type
_entity.pdbx_description
1 polymer ?
#
loop_
_entity_poly.entity_id
_entity_poly.type
_entity_poly.pdbx_seq_one_letter_code
_entity_poly.pdbx_strand_id
1 'polypeptide(L)'
;MTKHTIEDQAATKELLRQLDADTTWLRHRGRAAELDRRLLQGATEDELSEVRVSWRGHVTHLRKEHRLVVVETSPSFWKITGSDEDLASILPPAEGPIDELAGDLDYEDQESGHPAHSTLEPGSYQLRIYETARALSVLATSGLLGSELLKASVGMLIRQASESNHWHNCTHYRSRRAAELIRRHKAINPGSLSTAAKYQAFCRANLRHEHVVPNSVIYRLLKTSEDHSVDAIVRTLSIYCIRATIALDEDVKLSRAGLSSSMPNGFFNESARELFKNPLARYIVTELESELDRRPEGKLWHEVS
;
A
#
# COMPACT_ATOMS: atom_id res chain seq x y z
N MET A 1 -32.60 7.62 15.03
CA MET A 1 -31.23 7.48 14.48
C MET A 1 -31.03 6.04 14.02
N THR A 2 -31.67 5.65 12.91
CA THR A 2 -31.68 4.27 12.39
C THR A 2 -32.18 4.28 10.94
N LYS A 3 -31.53 5.07 10.08
CA LYS A 3 -31.81 5.09 8.63
C LYS A 3 -30.57 4.87 7.76
N HIS A 4 -29.37 4.81 8.32
CA HIS A 4 -28.14 4.55 7.57
C HIS A 4 -27.88 3.05 7.29
N THR A 5 -28.63 2.13 7.88
CA THR A 5 -28.27 0.69 7.84
C THR A 5 -28.66 -0.08 6.57
N ILE A 6 -29.64 0.39 5.78
CA ILE A 6 -30.12 -0.37 4.60
C ILE A 6 -29.44 0.10 3.31
N GLU A 7 -29.21 1.41 3.15
CA GLU A 7 -28.53 1.96 1.99
C GLU A 7 -27.03 1.57 1.97
N ASP A 8 -26.38 1.54 3.15
CA ASP A 8 -24.99 1.08 3.28
C ASP A 8 -24.85 -0.41 2.97
N GLN A 9 -25.85 -1.24 3.26
CA GLN A 9 -25.87 -2.66 2.91
C GLN A 9 -26.08 -2.90 1.41
N ALA A 10 -26.89 -2.08 0.74
CA ALA A 10 -27.08 -2.16 -0.70
C ALA A 10 -25.84 -1.69 -1.48
N ALA A 11 -25.22 -0.59 -1.04
CA ALA A 11 -23.97 -0.09 -1.60
C ALA A 11 -22.81 -1.08 -1.37
N THR A 12 -22.73 -1.68 -0.18
CA THR A 12 -21.76 -2.74 0.11
C THR A 12 -22.03 -3.98 -0.75
N LYS A 13 -23.29 -4.41 -0.94
CA LYS A 13 -23.61 -5.54 -1.82
C LYS A 13 -23.24 -5.27 -3.29
N GLU A 14 -23.47 -4.06 -3.80
CA GLU A 14 -23.09 -3.70 -5.17
C GLU A 14 -21.57 -3.57 -5.33
N LEU A 15 -20.86 -3.04 -4.32
CA LEU A 15 -19.40 -3.05 -4.27
C LEU A 15 -18.85 -4.48 -4.28
N LEU A 16 -19.40 -5.36 -3.44
CA LEU A 16 -19.02 -6.77 -3.40
C LEU A 16 -19.29 -7.45 -4.74
N ARG A 17 -20.38 -7.11 -5.43
CA ARG A 17 -20.70 -7.60 -6.78
C ARG A 17 -19.71 -7.09 -7.84
N GLN A 18 -19.23 -5.86 -7.72
CA GLN A 18 -18.21 -5.29 -8.61
C GLN A 18 -16.81 -5.86 -8.34
N LEU A 19 -16.48 -6.14 -7.08
CA LEU A 19 -15.26 -6.85 -6.68
C LEU A 19 -15.29 -8.33 -7.10
N ASP A 20 -16.48 -8.95 -7.14
CA ASP A 20 -16.67 -10.32 -7.62
C ASP A 20 -16.36 -10.48 -9.13
N ALA A 21 -16.59 -9.43 -9.92
CA ALA A 21 -16.33 -9.42 -11.35
C ALA A 21 -14.83 -9.30 -11.71
N ASP A 22 -13.97 -8.85 -10.78
CA ASP A 22 -12.53 -8.72 -11.00
C ASP A 22 -11.78 -9.59 -10.00
N THR A 23 -11.53 -10.85 -10.40
CA THR A 23 -11.02 -11.95 -9.57
C THR A 23 -9.60 -11.75 -9.02
N THR A 24 -9.03 -10.56 -9.13
CA THR A 24 -7.65 -10.25 -8.75
C THR A 24 -7.52 -9.01 -7.85
N TRP A 25 -8.59 -8.58 -7.18
CA TRP A 25 -8.58 -7.33 -6.41
C TRP A 25 -7.53 -7.26 -5.27
N LEU A 26 -7.08 -8.40 -4.74
CA LEU A 26 -5.93 -8.50 -3.81
C LEU A 26 -4.64 -9.04 -4.46
N ARG A 27 -4.60 -9.10 -5.79
CA ARG A 27 -3.58 -9.82 -6.60
C ARG A 27 -3.46 -11.31 -6.30
N HIS A 28 -4.38 -11.86 -5.52
CA HIS A 28 -4.55 -13.29 -5.42
C HIS A 28 -5.03 -13.85 -6.76
N ARG A 29 -4.60 -15.07 -7.08
CA ARG A 29 -4.96 -15.79 -8.31
C ARG A 29 -5.41 -17.21 -7.94
N GLY A 30 -6.11 -17.87 -8.87
CA GLY A 30 -6.55 -19.25 -8.72
C GLY A 30 -7.34 -19.48 -7.44
N ARG A 31 -6.95 -20.47 -6.64
CA ARG A 31 -7.65 -20.86 -5.40
C ARG A 31 -7.64 -19.77 -4.33
N ALA A 32 -6.62 -18.89 -4.30
CA ALA A 32 -6.57 -17.79 -3.35
C ALA A 32 -7.63 -16.71 -3.67
N ALA A 33 -7.82 -16.40 -4.96
CA ALA A 33 -8.90 -15.52 -5.41
C ALA A 33 -10.29 -16.11 -5.16
N GLU A 34 -10.44 -17.42 -5.34
CA GLU A 34 -11.68 -18.13 -5.01
C GLU A 34 -12.02 -18.00 -3.52
N LEU A 35 -11.03 -18.16 -2.62
CA LEU A 35 -11.22 -17.95 -1.19
C LEU A 35 -11.65 -16.52 -0.85
N ASP A 36 -11.04 -15.51 -1.48
CA ASP A 36 -11.44 -14.12 -1.28
C ASP A 36 -12.91 -13.93 -1.62
N ARG A 37 -13.36 -14.48 -2.76
CA ARG A 37 -14.75 -14.39 -3.20
C ARG A 37 -15.70 -15.07 -2.22
N ARG A 38 -15.40 -16.31 -1.82
CA ARG A 38 -16.21 -17.08 -0.86
C ARG A 38 -16.34 -16.31 0.46
N LEU A 39 -15.23 -15.76 0.96
CA LEU A 39 -15.22 -14.95 2.17
C LEU A 39 -15.98 -13.61 2.01
N LEU A 40 -15.94 -12.96 0.84
CA LEU A 40 -16.73 -11.76 0.58
C LEU A 40 -18.24 -12.04 0.59
N GLN A 41 -18.64 -13.16 0.01
CA GLN A 41 -20.03 -13.61 -0.05
C GLN A 41 -20.53 -14.16 1.31
N GLY A 42 -19.59 -14.60 2.16
CA GLY A 42 -19.86 -15.36 3.36
C GLY A 42 -19.94 -16.84 3.00
N ALA A 43 -19.06 -17.65 3.59
CA ALA A 43 -18.93 -19.07 3.26
C ALA A 43 -18.72 -19.92 4.50
N THR A 44 -19.13 -21.18 4.42
CA THR A 44 -18.91 -22.13 5.50
C THR A 44 -17.46 -22.64 5.53
N GLU A 45 -17.02 -23.18 6.67
CA GLU A 45 -15.72 -23.83 6.79
C GLU A 45 -15.53 -24.98 5.78
N ASP A 46 -16.59 -25.74 5.49
CA ASP A 46 -16.57 -26.80 4.49
C ASP A 46 -16.35 -26.22 3.09
N GLU A 47 -17.10 -25.18 2.72
CA GLU A 47 -16.97 -24.49 1.43
C GLU A 47 -15.57 -23.89 1.24
N LEU A 48 -14.95 -23.36 2.31
CA LEU A 48 -13.59 -22.84 2.24
C LEU A 48 -12.55 -23.97 2.16
N SER A 49 -12.79 -25.09 2.85
CA SER A 49 -11.92 -26.26 2.86
C SER A 49 -11.93 -27.00 1.51
N GLU A 50 -13.07 -27.02 0.81
CA GLU A 50 -13.18 -27.52 -0.56
C GLU A 50 -12.27 -26.77 -1.53
N VAL A 51 -12.14 -25.45 -1.36
CA VAL A 51 -11.23 -24.64 -2.18
C VAL A 51 -9.77 -24.93 -1.78
N ARG A 52 -9.47 -24.89 -0.49
CA ARG A 52 -8.12 -25.10 0.04
C ARG A 52 -8.14 -25.54 1.50
N VAL A 53 -7.49 -26.67 1.80
CA VAL A 53 -7.32 -27.20 3.17
C VAL A 53 -6.71 -26.16 4.12
N SER A 54 -5.81 -25.31 3.64
CA SER A 54 -5.15 -24.26 4.42
C SER A 54 -5.84 -22.88 4.38
N TRP A 55 -7.17 -22.82 4.19
CA TRP A 55 -7.92 -21.56 4.14
C TRP A 55 -7.79 -20.69 5.41
N ARG A 56 -7.56 -21.28 6.59
CA ARG A 56 -7.30 -20.51 7.83
C ARG A 56 -5.99 -19.71 7.76
N GLY A 57 -4.98 -20.25 7.09
CA GLY A 57 -3.74 -19.54 6.77
C GLY A 57 -3.99 -18.37 5.83
N HIS A 58 -4.89 -18.56 4.85
CA HIS A 58 -5.36 -17.49 3.96
C HIS A 58 -6.09 -16.38 4.73
N VAL A 59 -7.00 -16.71 5.64
CA VAL A 59 -7.67 -15.71 6.50
C VAL A 59 -6.67 -14.94 7.35
N THR A 60 -5.65 -15.62 7.89
CA THR A 60 -4.56 -14.97 8.64
C THR A 60 -3.78 -14.02 7.74
N HIS A 61 -3.49 -14.42 6.50
CA HIS A 61 -2.86 -13.56 5.51
C HIS A 61 -3.73 -12.33 5.17
N LEU A 62 -5.03 -12.51 4.96
CA LEU A 62 -5.99 -11.41 4.73
C LEU A 62 -6.02 -10.43 5.92
N ARG A 63 -6.00 -10.93 7.15
CA ARG A 63 -5.97 -10.08 8.36
C ARG A 63 -4.63 -9.36 8.54
N LYS A 64 -3.50 -10.03 8.29
CA LYS A 64 -2.16 -9.46 8.55
C LYS A 64 -1.68 -8.55 7.42
N GLU A 65 -1.68 -9.07 6.20
CA GLU A 65 -1.10 -8.40 5.03
C GLU A 65 -2.07 -7.41 4.39
N HIS A 66 -3.37 -7.75 4.37
CA HIS A 66 -4.41 -6.92 3.76
C HIS A 66 -5.26 -6.14 4.76
N ARG A 67 -5.08 -6.38 6.06
CA ARG A 67 -5.84 -5.74 7.17
C ARG A 67 -7.34 -5.84 7.02
N LEU A 68 -7.82 -6.91 6.38
CA LEU A 68 -9.24 -7.17 6.25
C LEU A 68 -9.76 -7.77 7.56
N VAL A 69 -10.92 -7.28 7.98
CA VAL A 69 -11.66 -7.89 9.07
C VAL A 69 -12.39 -9.10 8.48
N VAL A 70 -12.00 -10.29 8.91
CA VAL A 70 -12.72 -11.53 8.60
C VAL A 70 -13.32 -12.01 9.91
N VAL A 71 -14.64 -12.15 10.00
CA VAL A 71 -15.33 -12.61 11.21
C VAL A 71 -16.04 -13.92 10.95
N GLU A 72 -16.17 -14.72 12.01
CA GLU A 72 -17.08 -15.85 12.05
C GLU A 72 -18.44 -15.32 12.53
N THR A 73 -19.45 -15.26 11.65
CA THR A 73 -20.76 -14.66 11.99
C THR A 73 -21.73 -15.66 12.63
N SER A 74 -21.48 -16.95 12.45
CA SER A 74 -22.17 -18.07 13.12
C SER A 74 -21.22 -19.28 13.12
N PRO A 75 -21.46 -20.33 13.92
CA PRO A 75 -20.58 -21.50 13.94
C PRO A 75 -20.30 -21.99 12.52
N SER A 76 -19.02 -21.99 12.15
CA SER A 76 -18.53 -22.41 10.84
C SER A 76 -18.91 -21.52 9.66
N PHE A 77 -19.36 -20.27 9.85
CA PHE A 77 -19.64 -19.32 8.76
C PHE A 77 -18.75 -18.08 8.84
N TRP A 78 -17.98 -17.82 7.78
CA TRP A 78 -16.90 -16.84 7.76
C TRP A 78 -17.14 -15.79 6.68
N LYS A 79 -16.92 -14.52 7.03
CA LYS A 79 -17.15 -13.39 6.12
C LYS A 79 -16.14 -12.27 6.29
N ILE A 80 -15.68 -11.68 5.18
CA ILE A 80 -14.98 -10.39 5.20
C ILE A 80 -16.00 -9.28 5.48
N THR A 81 -15.80 -8.52 6.56
CA THR A 81 -16.65 -7.38 6.94
C THR A 81 -15.87 -6.06 6.84
N GLY A 82 -16.61 -4.97 6.67
CA GLY A 82 -16.06 -3.62 6.49
C GLY A 82 -16.25 -2.68 7.69
N SER A 83 -16.80 -3.14 8.82
CA SER A 83 -17.14 -2.28 9.97
C SER A 83 -16.73 -2.87 11.33
N ASP A 84 -16.28 -2.00 12.24
CA ASP A 84 -16.00 -2.32 13.65
C ASP A 84 -17.30 -2.53 14.46
N GLU A 85 -18.45 -2.03 13.99
CA GLU A 85 -19.75 -2.23 14.64
C GLU A 85 -20.21 -3.70 14.58
N ASP A 86 -19.84 -4.44 13.53
CA ASP A 86 -20.07 -5.88 13.45
C ASP A 86 -19.24 -6.65 14.50
N LEU A 87 -18.03 -6.17 14.84
CA LEU A 87 -17.16 -6.80 15.83
C LEU A 87 -17.71 -6.70 17.26
N ALA A 88 -18.39 -5.60 17.60
CA ALA A 88 -18.94 -5.37 18.94
C ALA A 88 -20.16 -6.25 19.28
N SER A 89 -20.84 -6.81 18.27
CA SER A 89 -22.01 -7.68 18.46
C SER A 89 -21.69 -9.18 18.47
N ILE A 90 -20.46 -9.56 18.07
CA ILE A 90 -20.09 -10.95 17.78
C ILE A 90 -19.09 -11.54 18.80
N LEU A 91 -18.33 -10.72 19.53
CA LEU A 91 -17.24 -11.21 20.40
C LEU A 91 -17.54 -11.09 21.91
N PRO A 92 -17.52 -12.19 22.70
CA PRO A 92 -17.28 -12.09 24.13
C PRO A 92 -15.82 -11.67 24.41
N PRO A 93 -15.49 -11.12 25.61
CA PRO A 93 -14.16 -10.60 25.90
C PRO A 93 -13.08 -11.68 25.78
N ALA A 94 -12.02 -11.37 25.04
CA ALA A 94 -10.95 -12.31 24.73
C ALA A 94 -9.93 -12.42 25.88
N GLU A 95 -9.77 -13.64 26.42
CA GLU A 95 -8.61 -14.03 27.19
C GLU A 95 -7.87 -15.17 26.47
N GLY A 96 -6.58 -14.97 26.18
CA GLY A 96 -5.65 -16.03 25.77
C GLY A 96 -4.61 -15.61 24.72
N PRO A 97 -3.31 -15.97 24.89
CA PRO A 97 -2.27 -15.67 23.91
C PRO A 97 -2.28 -16.69 22.76
N ILE A 98 -1.98 -16.22 21.55
CA ILE A 98 -1.88 -17.05 20.34
C ILE A 98 -0.41 -17.23 19.99
N ASP A 99 0.04 -18.49 19.94
CA ASP A 99 1.39 -18.91 19.55
C ASP A 99 1.58 -18.92 18.01
N GLU A 100 2.81 -18.65 17.59
CA GLU A 100 3.27 -18.52 16.20
C GLU A 100 3.53 -19.89 15.53
N LEU A 101 3.02 -20.07 14.31
CA LEU A 101 3.52 -21.05 13.35
C LEU A 101 3.63 -20.39 11.97
N ALA A 102 4.86 -20.28 11.46
CA ALA A 102 5.19 -19.85 10.10
C ALA A 102 5.55 -21.07 9.25
N GLY A 103 5.05 -21.10 8.01
CA GLY A 103 5.42 -22.08 6.98
C GLY A 103 5.47 -21.41 5.62
N ASP A 104 6.55 -21.66 4.88
CA ASP A 104 6.88 -21.08 3.57
C ASP A 104 5.93 -21.57 2.46
N LEU A 105 5.66 -20.70 1.47
CA LEU A 105 4.83 -21.00 0.29
C LEU A 105 5.57 -20.64 -1.01
N ASP A 106 5.75 -21.64 -1.88
CA ASP A 106 6.23 -21.50 -3.26
C ASP A 106 5.08 -21.25 -4.25
N TYR A 107 5.37 -20.50 -5.32
CA TYR A 107 4.41 -20.04 -6.35
C TYR A 107 4.87 -20.50 -7.76
N GLU A 108 3.98 -21.14 -8.53
CA GLU A 108 4.12 -21.35 -9.97
C GLU A 108 2.98 -20.65 -10.74
N ASP A 109 3.28 -20.16 -11.95
CA ASP A 109 2.51 -19.19 -12.74
C ASP A 109 1.95 -19.81 -14.04
N GLN A 110 0.73 -19.43 -14.45
CA GLN A 110 0.20 -19.66 -15.82
C GLN A 110 -0.71 -18.50 -16.28
N GLU A 111 -0.58 -18.16 -17.58
CA GLU A 111 -1.12 -16.99 -18.29
C GLU A 111 -2.57 -17.13 -18.80
N SER A 112 -3.32 -16.00 -18.84
CA SER A 112 -4.37 -15.75 -19.85
C SER A 112 -4.66 -14.24 -19.98
N GLY A 113 -4.99 -13.79 -21.19
CA GLY A 113 -4.90 -12.38 -21.63
C GLY A 113 -6.22 -11.62 -21.85
N HIS A 114 -6.09 -10.28 -21.85
CA HIS A 114 -7.05 -9.28 -22.35
C HIS A 114 -6.27 -8.09 -23.00
N PRO A 115 -6.72 -7.51 -24.13
CA PRO A 115 -6.15 -6.30 -24.74
C PRO A 115 -6.86 -5.03 -24.20
N ALA A 116 -6.38 -3.78 -24.19
CA ALA A 116 -5.23 -3.12 -24.80
C ALA A 116 -4.58 -2.12 -23.81
N HIS A 117 -4.15 -2.63 -22.65
CA HIS A 117 -3.03 -2.13 -21.84
C HIS A 117 -1.98 -3.26 -21.64
N SER A 118 -2.04 -4.29 -22.51
CA SER A 118 -1.32 -5.56 -22.42
C SER A 118 0.18 -5.48 -22.77
N THR A 119 0.76 -4.27 -22.75
CA THR A 119 2.19 -4.04 -23.00
C THR A 119 2.95 -3.62 -21.74
N LEU A 120 2.25 -3.46 -20.61
CA LEU A 120 2.93 -3.24 -19.34
C LEU A 120 3.47 -4.56 -18.82
N GLU A 121 4.79 -4.64 -18.71
CA GLU A 121 5.48 -5.77 -18.11
C GLU A 121 4.84 -6.10 -16.74
N PRO A 122 4.48 -7.37 -16.49
CA PRO A 122 4.00 -7.82 -15.19
C PRO A 122 4.93 -7.34 -14.07
N GLY A 123 4.36 -6.75 -13.02
CA GLY A 123 5.15 -6.21 -11.91
C GLY A 123 5.89 -4.90 -12.21
N SER A 124 5.66 -4.26 -13.36
CA SER A 124 6.13 -2.89 -13.60
C SER A 124 5.50 -1.89 -12.62
N TYR A 125 6.21 -0.78 -12.39
CA TYR A 125 5.70 0.31 -11.55
C TYR A 125 4.41 0.91 -12.11
N GLN A 126 4.35 1.07 -13.43
CA GLN A 126 3.19 1.58 -14.16
C GLN A 126 1.98 0.68 -14.00
N LEU A 127 2.15 -0.65 -14.08
CA LEU A 127 1.05 -1.59 -13.86
C LEU A 127 0.51 -1.50 -12.43
N ARG A 128 1.38 -1.40 -11.42
CA ARG A 128 0.95 -1.24 -10.03
C ARG A 128 0.17 0.05 -9.80
N ILE A 129 0.62 1.17 -10.39
CA ILE A 129 -0.12 2.44 -10.35
C ILE A 129 -1.50 2.27 -10.96
N TYR A 130 -1.59 1.65 -12.13
CA TYR A 130 -2.85 1.47 -12.85
C TYR A 130 -3.85 0.59 -12.08
N GLU A 131 -3.40 -0.56 -11.58
CA GLU A 131 -4.23 -1.45 -10.74
C GLU A 131 -4.74 -0.72 -9.49
N THR A 132 -3.84 0.02 -8.81
CA THR A 132 -4.22 0.81 -7.64
C THR A 132 -5.24 1.89 -8.02
N ALA A 133 -5.05 2.56 -9.17
CA ALA A 133 -5.95 3.59 -9.64
C ALA A 133 -7.35 3.03 -9.97
N ARG A 134 -7.44 1.82 -10.55
CA ARG A 134 -8.71 1.13 -10.76
C ARG A 134 -9.43 0.87 -9.44
N ALA A 135 -8.73 0.30 -8.45
CA ALA A 135 -9.31 0.02 -7.14
C ALA A 135 -9.82 1.31 -6.45
N LEU A 136 -9.01 2.38 -6.48
CA LEU A 136 -9.40 3.67 -5.91
C LEU A 136 -10.56 4.33 -6.64
N SER A 137 -10.62 4.20 -7.97
CA SER A 137 -11.73 4.72 -8.79
C SER A 137 -13.04 4.03 -8.43
N VAL A 138 -13.03 2.69 -8.28
CA VAL A 138 -14.20 1.92 -7.82
C VAL A 138 -14.65 2.42 -6.44
N LEU A 139 -13.73 2.53 -5.48
CA LEU A 139 -14.05 3.05 -4.15
C LEU A 139 -14.65 4.46 -4.20
N ALA A 140 -14.16 5.33 -5.09
CA ALA A 140 -14.71 6.67 -5.26
C ALA A 140 -16.13 6.64 -5.83
N THR A 141 -16.37 5.86 -6.89
CA THR A 141 -17.70 5.74 -7.51
C THR A 141 -18.75 5.14 -6.58
N SER A 142 -18.32 4.31 -5.62
CA SER A 142 -19.19 3.75 -4.58
C SER A 142 -19.35 4.65 -3.36
N GLY A 143 -18.76 5.86 -3.34
CA GLY A 143 -18.82 6.78 -2.20
C GLY A 143 -17.96 6.35 -0.98
N LEU A 144 -17.10 5.35 -1.16
CA LEU A 144 -16.36 4.69 -0.08
C LEU A 144 -14.93 5.22 0.09
N LEU A 145 -14.37 5.90 -0.92
CA LEU A 145 -13.03 6.50 -0.82
C LEU A 145 -12.92 7.46 0.38
N GLY A 146 -13.99 8.20 0.68
CA GLY A 146 -14.04 9.15 1.78
C GLY A 146 -14.31 8.55 3.16
N SER A 147 -14.62 7.25 3.24
CA SER A 147 -15.01 6.57 4.48
C SER A 147 -13.86 6.50 5.48
N GLU A 148 -14.10 6.92 6.73
CA GLU A 148 -13.10 6.82 7.79
C GLU A 148 -12.79 5.36 8.13
N LEU A 149 -13.73 4.43 7.93
CA LEU A 149 -13.53 2.99 8.13
C LEU A 149 -12.48 2.42 7.16
N LEU A 150 -12.47 2.89 5.91
CA LEU A 150 -11.57 2.39 4.88
C LEU A 150 -10.27 3.19 4.75
N LYS A 151 -10.10 4.25 5.54
CA LYS A 151 -8.94 5.15 5.46
C LYS A 151 -7.60 4.43 5.57
N ALA A 152 -7.50 3.46 6.46
CA ALA A 152 -6.28 2.66 6.61
C ALA A 152 -6.00 1.81 5.35
N SER A 153 -7.03 1.14 4.82
CA SER A 153 -6.94 0.30 3.62
C SER A 153 -6.62 1.13 2.38
N VAL A 154 -7.25 2.30 2.21
CA VAL A 154 -6.92 3.24 1.12
C VAL A 154 -5.48 3.74 1.25
N GLY A 155 -5.03 4.07 2.45
CA GLY A 155 -3.64 4.44 2.71
C GLY A 155 -2.65 3.33 2.34
N MET A 156 -3.03 2.07 2.55
CA MET A 156 -2.24 0.91 2.11
C MET A 156 -2.23 0.74 0.59
N LEU A 157 -3.36 0.90 -0.10
CA LEU A 157 -3.42 0.87 -1.56
C LEU A 157 -2.49 1.93 -2.17
N ILE A 158 -2.59 3.17 -1.69
CA ILE A 158 -1.69 4.27 -2.11
C ILE A 158 -0.23 3.91 -1.86
N ARG A 159 0.07 3.35 -0.68
CA ARG A 159 1.42 2.90 -0.33
C ARG A 159 1.91 1.85 -1.35
N GLN A 160 1.12 0.81 -1.59
CA GLN A 160 1.43 -0.29 -2.51
C GLN A 160 1.60 0.14 -3.97
N ALA A 161 1.03 1.29 -4.39
CA ALA A 161 1.28 1.85 -5.72
C ALA A 161 2.78 2.09 -5.97
N SER A 162 3.54 2.44 -4.93
CA SER A 162 4.98 2.74 -5.02
C SER A 162 5.90 1.87 -4.19
N GLU A 163 5.37 0.95 -3.39
CA GLU A 163 6.21 -0.08 -2.77
C GLU A 163 6.56 -1.15 -3.79
N SER A 164 7.82 -1.54 -3.81
CA SER A 164 8.25 -2.83 -4.36
C SER A 164 8.87 -3.63 -3.21
N ASN A 165 8.89 -4.95 -3.34
CA ASN A 165 9.60 -5.83 -2.39
C ASN A 165 11.10 -5.47 -2.29
N HIS A 166 11.61 -4.69 -3.24
CA HIS A 166 12.97 -4.16 -3.32
C HIS A 166 13.02 -2.64 -3.05
N TRP A 167 12.16 -2.12 -2.17
CA TRP A 167 11.96 -0.69 -1.88
C TRP A 167 13.23 0.13 -1.70
N HIS A 168 14.31 -0.47 -1.19
CA HIS A 168 15.60 0.19 -1.02
C HIS A 168 16.35 0.54 -2.32
N ASN A 169 16.11 -0.23 -3.39
CA ASN A 169 16.75 -0.04 -4.69
C ASN A 169 15.86 0.75 -5.65
N CYS A 170 14.56 0.78 -5.38
CA CYS A 170 13.55 1.37 -6.24
C CYS A 170 13.08 2.75 -5.77
N THR A 171 13.81 3.43 -4.86
CA THR A 171 13.46 4.82 -4.53
C THR A 171 13.79 5.74 -5.71
N HIS A 172 12.89 6.69 -5.96
CA HIS A 172 13.03 7.67 -7.03
C HIS A 172 14.14 8.68 -6.72
N TYR A 173 14.37 8.94 -5.44
CA TYR A 173 15.43 9.82 -4.95
C TYR A 173 16.29 9.12 -3.91
N ARG A 174 17.56 9.54 -3.82
CA ARG A 174 18.46 9.20 -2.73
C ARG A 174 19.26 10.44 -2.35
N SER A 175 19.35 10.77 -1.07
CA SER A 175 20.21 11.88 -0.66
C SER A 175 21.70 11.54 -0.85
N ARG A 176 22.51 12.55 -1.17
CA ARG A 176 23.97 12.45 -1.25
C ARG A 176 24.55 11.92 0.06
N ARG A 177 23.98 12.33 1.21
CA ARG A 177 24.35 11.84 2.52
C ARG A 177 24.07 10.35 2.71
N ALA A 178 22.88 9.88 2.32
CA ALA A 178 22.55 8.46 2.35
C ALA A 178 23.47 7.62 1.46
N ALA A 179 23.76 8.11 0.24
CA ALA A 179 24.69 7.46 -0.68
C ALA A 179 26.11 7.38 -0.10
N GLU A 180 26.57 8.44 0.56
CA GLU A 180 27.86 8.47 1.25
C GLU A 180 27.93 7.46 2.40
N LEU A 181 26.91 7.39 3.26
CA LEU A 181 26.85 6.44 4.37
C LEU A 181 26.97 4.99 3.86
N ILE A 182 26.22 4.65 2.81
CA ILE A 182 26.29 3.32 2.16
C ILE A 182 27.70 3.06 1.64
N ARG A 183 28.28 4.00 0.89
CA ARG A 183 29.63 3.87 0.29
C ARG A 183 30.71 3.70 1.36
N ARG A 184 30.70 4.52 2.42
CA ARG A 184 31.64 4.43 3.53
C ARG A 184 31.52 3.10 4.26
N HIS A 185 30.29 2.64 4.53
CA HIS A 185 30.06 1.36 5.20
C HIS A 185 30.60 0.18 4.38
N LYS A 186 30.39 0.17 3.05
CA LYS A 186 30.96 -0.83 2.14
C LYS A 186 32.48 -0.81 2.11
N ALA A 187 33.08 0.37 2.13
CA ALA A 187 34.54 0.52 2.11
C ALA A 187 35.19 -0.02 3.39
N ILE A 188 34.56 0.20 4.55
CA ILE A 188 35.06 -0.27 5.86
C ILE A 188 34.78 -1.77 6.04
N ASN A 189 33.60 -2.23 5.65
CA ASN A 189 33.18 -3.62 5.82
C ASN A 189 32.76 -4.24 4.48
N PRO A 190 33.71 -4.68 3.64
CA PRO A 190 33.38 -5.37 2.39
C PRO A 190 32.47 -6.57 2.64
N GLY A 191 31.38 -6.69 1.87
CA GLY A 191 30.38 -7.75 2.05
C GLY A 191 29.40 -7.57 3.22
N SER A 192 29.50 -6.49 4.01
CA SER A 192 28.49 -6.17 5.05
C SER A 192 27.10 -5.93 4.48
N LEU A 193 27.00 -5.51 3.22
CA LEU A 193 25.73 -5.25 2.53
C LEU A 193 25.43 -6.30 1.44
N SER A 194 26.03 -7.50 1.52
CA SER A 194 25.88 -8.53 0.48
C SER A 194 24.55 -9.26 0.49
N THR A 195 23.79 -9.18 1.58
CA THR A 195 22.46 -9.80 1.71
C THR A 195 21.40 -8.77 2.03
N ALA A 196 20.15 -9.05 1.65
CA ALA A 196 19.02 -8.19 1.95
C ALA A 196 18.86 -7.93 3.45
N ALA A 197 19.02 -8.97 4.28
CA ALA A 197 18.90 -8.85 5.74
C ALA A 197 19.95 -7.91 6.34
N LYS A 198 21.23 -8.04 5.94
CA LYS A 198 22.29 -7.15 6.44
C LYS A 198 22.11 -5.71 5.95
N TYR A 199 21.72 -5.55 4.70
CA TYR A 199 21.40 -4.23 4.15
C TYR A 199 20.23 -3.57 4.89
N GLN A 200 19.16 -4.32 5.19
CA GLN A 200 18.04 -3.83 5.99
C GLN A 200 18.47 -3.43 7.40
N ALA A 201 19.32 -4.22 8.06
CA ALA A 201 19.86 -3.89 9.38
C ALA A 201 20.64 -2.56 9.34
N PHE A 202 21.50 -2.37 8.34
CA PHE A 202 22.20 -1.10 8.12
C PHE A 202 21.24 0.06 7.89
N CYS A 203 20.25 -0.10 7.00
CA CYS A 203 19.24 0.91 6.72
C CYS A 203 18.48 1.31 7.99
N ARG A 204 17.98 0.36 8.78
CA ARG A 204 17.26 0.66 10.02
C ARG A 204 18.06 1.54 10.99
N ALA A 205 19.38 1.39 11.00
CA ALA A 205 20.26 2.13 11.90
C ALA A 205 20.74 3.49 11.34
N ASN A 206 20.68 3.72 10.03
CA ASN A 206 21.37 4.86 9.40
C ASN A 206 20.49 5.67 8.43
N LEU A 207 19.44 5.05 7.88
CA LEU A 207 18.67 5.59 6.77
C LEU A 207 17.17 5.57 7.08
N ARG A 208 16.45 6.48 6.43
CA ARG A 208 14.99 6.52 6.39
C ARG A 208 14.54 6.32 4.94
N HIS A 209 13.53 5.49 4.76
CA HIS A 209 12.80 5.45 3.49
C HIS A 209 11.42 6.00 3.73
N GLU A 210 11.01 6.90 2.87
CA GLU A 210 9.75 7.59 3.02
C GLU A 210 9.10 7.84 1.66
N HIS A 211 7.84 8.24 1.72
CA HIS A 211 7.19 8.90 0.62
C HIS A 211 7.53 10.38 0.69
N VAL A 212 7.93 10.95 -0.44
CA VAL A 212 8.27 12.38 -0.55
C VAL A 212 7.02 13.20 -0.21
N VAL A 213 5.88 12.87 -0.82
CA VAL A 213 4.57 13.35 -0.39
C VAL A 213 3.93 12.30 0.53
N PRO A 214 3.57 12.63 1.78
CA PRO A 214 2.97 11.67 2.70
C PRO A 214 1.68 11.03 2.16
N ASN A 215 1.48 9.73 2.39
CA ASN A 215 0.29 9.01 1.91
C ASN A 215 -1.03 9.63 2.39
N SER A 216 -1.05 10.22 3.59
CA SER A 216 -2.20 10.97 4.11
C SER A 216 -2.55 12.19 3.26
N VAL A 217 -1.55 12.84 2.66
CA VAL A 217 -1.73 13.98 1.76
C VAL A 217 -2.17 13.51 0.39
N ILE A 218 -1.61 12.42 -0.14
CA ILE A 218 -2.09 11.81 -1.39
C ILE A 218 -3.55 11.38 -1.25
N TYR A 219 -3.90 10.74 -0.12
CA TYR A 219 -5.28 10.38 0.20
C TYR A 219 -6.20 11.60 0.21
N ARG A 220 -5.78 12.70 0.86
CA ARG A 220 -6.52 13.96 0.86
C ARG A 220 -6.73 14.48 -0.56
N LEU A 221 -5.68 14.51 -1.38
CA LEU A 221 -5.76 15.00 -2.77
C LEU A 221 -6.77 14.18 -3.59
N LEU A 222 -6.74 12.85 -3.44
CA LEU A 222 -7.69 11.95 -4.10
C LEU A 222 -9.11 12.20 -3.59
N LYS A 223 -9.32 12.25 -2.28
CA LYS A 223 -10.64 12.47 -1.64
C LYS A 223 -11.27 13.81 -2.02
N THR A 224 -10.46 14.85 -2.24
CA THR A 224 -10.95 16.19 -2.62
C THR A 224 -10.93 16.44 -4.12
N SER A 225 -10.60 15.43 -4.94
CA SER A 225 -10.61 15.57 -6.40
C SER A 225 -12.05 15.65 -6.89
N GLU A 226 -12.30 16.46 -7.93
CA GLU A 226 -13.58 16.44 -8.64
C GLU A 226 -13.66 15.27 -9.63
N ASP A 227 -12.51 14.85 -10.17
CA ASP A 227 -12.39 13.77 -11.14
C ASP A 227 -11.76 12.54 -10.46
N HIS A 228 -12.53 11.45 -10.40
CA HIS A 228 -12.12 10.15 -9.88
C HIS A 228 -12.02 9.08 -10.97
N SER A 229 -11.90 9.48 -12.23
CA SER A 229 -11.56 8.56 -13.32
C SER A 229 -10.21 7.88 -13.05
N VAL A 230 -10.06 6.66 -13.58
CA VAL A 230 -8.80 5.90 -13.49
C VAL A 230 -7.62 6.75 -13.96
N ASP A 231 -7.76 7.47 -15.08
CA ASP A 231 -6.70 8.33 -15.61
C ASP A 231 -6.32 9.49 -14.68
N ALA A 232 -7.29 10.13 -14.04
CA ALA A 232 -7.03 11.19 -13.07
C ALA A 232 -6.27 10.68 -11.84
N ILE A 233 -6.65 9.49 -11.37
CA ILE A 233 -5.99 8.83 -10.24
C ILE A 233 -4.58 8.37 -10.64
N VAL A 234 -4.41 7.78 -11.84
CA VAL A 234 -3.08 7.43 -12.39
C VAL A 234 -2.17 8.65 -12.43
N ARG A 235 -2.65 9.79 -12.95
CA ARG A 235 -1.87 11.04 -12.98
C ARG A 235 -1.46 11.45 -11.56
N THR A 236 -2.39 11.43 -10.62
CA THR A 236 -2.13 11.81 -9.21
C THR A 236 -1.11 10.90 -8.56
N LEU A 237 -1.27 9.58 -8.66
CA LEU A 237 -0.34 8.61 -8.10
C LEU A 237 1.05 8.71 -8.75
N SER A 238 1.11 8.89 -10.07
CA SER A 238 2.38 9.01 -10.80
C SER A 238 3.18 10.25 -10.37
N ILE A 239 2.50 11.35 -10.04
CA ILE A 239 3.15 12.59 -9.59
C ILE A 239 3.57 12.50 -8.12
N TYR A 240 2.75 11.91 -7.24
CA TYR A 240 2.94 12.04 -5.79
C TYR A 240 3.41 10.77 -5.07
N CYS A 241 3.25 9.57 -5.63
CA CYS A 241 3.77 8.32 -5.05
C CYS A 241 5.29 8.17 -5.26
N ILE A 242 6.02 9.26 -5.02
CA ILE A 242 7.47 9.34 -5.11
C ILE A 242 8.07 8.89 -3.78
N ARG A 243 9.15 8.12 -3.85
CA ARG A 243 9.90 7.63 -2.69
C ARG A 243 11.31 8.16 -2.64
N ALA A 244 11.79 8.44 -1.43
CA ALA A 244 13.17 8.86 -1.18
C ALA A 244 13.83 7.93 -0.15
N THR A 245 15.15 7.79 -0.28
CA THR A 245 16.02 7.28 0.78
C THR A 245 16.88 8.43 1.28
N ILE A 246 16.73 8.80 2.56
CA ILE A 246 17.51 9.87 3.20
C ILE A 246 18.24 9.33 4.43
N ALA A 247 19.20 10.09 4.94
CA ALA A 247 19.87 9.76 6.19
C ALA A 247 19.01 10.15 7.41
N LEU A 248 19.23 9.49 8.56
CA LEU A 248 18.44 9.77 9.77
C LEU A 248 18.61 11.20 10.30
N ASP A 249 19.78 11.81 10.12
CA ASP A 249 20.02 13.21 10.48
C ASP A 249 19.23 14.19 9.59
N GLU A 250 18.98 13.84 8.33
CA GLU A 250 18.10 14.58 7.41
C GLU A 250 16.61 14.42 7.79
N ASP A 251 16.20 13.20 8.17
CA ASP A 251 14.84 12.95 8.69
C ASP A 251 14.55 13.76 9.97
N VAL A 252 15.55 13.93 10.83
CA VAL A 252 15.45 14.82 12.01
C VAL A 252 15.21 16.28 11.61
N LYS A 253 15.77 16.77 10.49
CA LYS A 253 15.47 18.14 10.00
C LYS A 253 14.01 18.26 9.58
N LEU A 254 13.49 17.28 8.84
CA LEU A 254 12.07 17.22 8.47
C LEU A 254 11.17 17.18 9.71
N SER A 255 11.55 16.39 10.72
CA SER A 255 10.81 16.26 11.97
C SER A 255 10.78 17.56 12.77
N ARG A 256 11.93 18.24 12.92
CA ARG A 256 12.03 19.54 13.60
C ARG A 256 11.21 20.63 12.91
N ALA A 257 11.06 20.55 11.58
CA ALA A 257 10.19 21.44 10.82
C ALA A 257 8.69 21.08 10.92
N GLY A 258 8.32 20.00 11.63
CA GLY A 258 6.94 19.50 11.68
C GLY A 258 6.47 18.84 10.38
N LEU A 259 7.42 18.49 9.50
CA LEU A 259 7.18 18.00 8.14
C LEU A 259 7.39 16.49 8.00
N SER A 260 7.60 15.69 9.06
CA SER A 260 7.79 14.23 8.91
C SER A 260 6.60 13.50 8.29
N SER A 261 5.38 14.03 8.45
CA SER A 261 4.14 13.39 7.99
C SER A 261 3.15 14.38 7.37
N SER A 262 3.61 15.60 7.07
CA SER A 262 2.80 16.69 6.53
C SER A 262 3.53 17.38 5.37
N MET A 263 2.77 18.11 4.54
CA MET A 263 3.34 19.02 3.54
C MET A 263 3.31 20.45 4.09
N PRO A 264 4.28 21.31 3.72
CA PRO A 264 4.26 22.72 4.14
C PRO A 264 3.02 23.44 3.59
N ASN A 265 2.59 24.51 4.25
CA ASN A 265 1.38 25.27 3.87
C ASN A 265 1.37 25.70 2.40
N GLY A 266 2.53 26.05 1.84
CA GLY A 266 2.67 26.43 0.43
C GLY A 266 2.28 25.34 -0.56
N PHE A 267 2.27 24.06 -0.17
CA PHE A 267 1.91 22.95 -1.05
C PHE A 267 0.47 23.03 -1.56
N PHE A 268 -0.45 23.55 -0.74
CA PHE A 268 -1.86 23.69 -1.10
C PHE A 268 -2.25 25.11 -1.56
N ASN A 269 -1.30 26.06 -1.56
CA ASN A 269 -1.57 27.46 -1.85
C ASN A 269 -0.97 27.88 -3.19
N GLU A 270 -1.82 28.17 -4.18
CA GLU A 270 -1.43 28.63 -5.52
C GLU A 270 -0.55 29.87 -5.52
N SER A 271 -0.68 30.75 -4.50
CA SER A 271 0.15 31.94 -4.39
C SER A 271 1.61 31.62 -4.05
N ALA A 272 1.88 30.43 -3.48
CA ALA A 272 3.22 29.96 -3.13
C ALA A 272 3.84 29.17 -4.29
N ARG A 273 4.06 29.83 -5.44
CA ARG A 273 4.40 29.24 -6.74
C ARG A 273 5.45 28.11 -6.70
N GLU A 274 6.51 28.26 -5.90
CA GLU A 274 7.60 27.27 -5.82
C GLU A 274 7.21 25.99 -5.07
N LEU A 275 6.28 26.10 -4.11
CA LEU A 275 5.85 25.00 -3.26
C LEU A 275 4.54 24.38 -3.75
N PHE A 276 3.70 25.15 -4.46
CA PHE A 276 2.36 24.72 -4.85
C PHE A 276 2.38 23.44 -5.68
N LYS A 277 1.75 22.38 -5.14
CA LYS A 277 1.72 21.03 -5.72
C LYS A 277 3.11 20.45 -6.07
N ASN A 278 4.19 21.03 -5.56
CA ASN A 278 5.54 20.55 -5.79
C ASN A 278 5.79 19.33 -4.88
N PRO A 279 6.04 18.13 -5.43
CA PRO A 279 6.28 16.94 -4.62
C PRO A 279 7.45 17.13 -3.65
N LEU A 280 8.47 17.90 -4.03
CA LEU A 280 9.68 18.15 -3.24
C LEU A 280 9.53 19.27 -2.21
N ALA A 281 8.35 19.88 -2.04
CA ALA A 281 8.16 21.05 -1.19
C ALA A 281 8.69 20.90 0.24
N ARG A 282 8.62 19.70 0.84
CA ARG A 282 9.20 19.42 2.17
C ARG A 282 10.72 19.56 2.20
N TYR A 283 11.38 19.09 1.14
CA TYR A 283 12.83 19.15 0.99
C TYR A 283 13.30 20.56 0.61
N ILE A 284 12.49 21.34 -0.11
CA ILE A 284 12.76 22.75 -0.38
C ILE A 284 12.77 23.54 0.93
N VAL A 285 11.70 23.41 1.74
CA VAL A 285 11.58 24.14 3.03
C VAL A 285 12.66 23.75 4.04
N THR A 286 13.23 22.55 3.93
CA THR A 286 14.29 22.07 4.82
C THR A 286 15.69 22.14 4.21
N GLU A 287 15.84 22.79 3.05
CA GLU A 287 17.13 22.96 2.34
C GLU A 287 17.83 21.63 2.03
N LEU A 288 17.04 20.57 1.80
CA LEU A 288 17.50 19.23 1.46
C LEU A 288 17.31 18.90 -0.02
N GLU A 289 16.58 19.71 -0.79
CA GLU A 289 16.28 19.42 -2.20
C GLU A 289 17.55 19.23 -3.03
N SER A 290 18.53 20.13 -2.89
CA SER A 290 19.79 20.05 -3.63
C SER A 290 20.59 18.80 -3.27
N GLU A 291 20.36 18.21 -2.10
CA GLU A 291 21.00 16.98 -1.64
C GLU A 291 20.36 15.71 -2.24
N LEU A 292 19.22 15.81 -2.92
CA LEU A 292 18.54 14.66 -3.51
C LEU A 292 19.01 14.38 -4.94
N ASP A 293 19.60 13.20 -5.14
CA ASP A 293 19.91 12.70 -6.47
C ASP A 293 18.72 11.87 -6.99
N ARG A 294 18.21 12.24 -8.18
CA ARG A 294 17.21 11.44 -8.88
C ARG A 294 17.86 10.14 -9.35
N ARG A 295 17.22 9.02 -9.02
CA ARG A 295 17.63 7.68 -9.44
C ARG A 295 16.84 7.30 -10.68
N PRO A 296 17.48 6.75 -11.74
CA PRO A 296 16.74 6.08 -12.79
C PRO A 296 16.00 4.88 -12.17
N GLU A 297 14.71 4.78 -12.44
CA GLU A 297 13.92 3.62 -12.03
C GLU A 297 14.58 2.35 -12.58
N GLY A 298 14.81 1.33 -11.73
CA GLY A 298 15.10 -0.02 -12.20
C GLY A 298 16.53 -0.57 -12.14
N LYS A 299 17.53 0.09 -11.54
CA LYS A 299 18.84 -0.59 -11.31
C LYS A 299 18.84 -1.42 -10.03
N LEU A 300 19.00 -2.74 -10.19
CA LEU A 300 19.09 -3.70 -9.08
C LEU A 300 20.38 -3.50 -8.27
N TRP A 301 20.40 -3.98 -7.02
CA TRP A 301 21.52 -3.77 -6.06
C TRP A 301 22.88 -4.31 -6.52
N HIS A 302 22.88 -5.28 -7.43
CA HIS A 302 24.09 -5.86 -8.01
C HIS A 302 24.63 -5.08 -9.23
N GLU A 303 23.85 -4.18 -9.81
CA GLU A 303 24.25 -3.38 -10.98
C GLU A 303 24.86 -2.02 -10.62
N VAL A 304 24.99 -1.74 -9.31
CA VAL A 304 25.71 -0.56 -8.78
C VAL A 304 27.07 -0.98 -8.23
N SER A 305 27.61 -2.09 -8.74
CA SER A 305 28.95 -2.64 -8.44
C SER A 305 29.99 -2.04 -9.37
#